data_AF-A0A9D1FTC3-F1
#
_entry.id   AF-A0A9D1FTC3-F1
#
_cell.length_a   1.000
_cell.length_b   1.000
_cell.length_c   1.000
_cell.angle_alpha   90.00
_cell.angle_beta   90.00
_cell.angle_gamma   90.00
#
_symmetry.space_group_name_H-M   'P 1'
#
loop_
_entity.id
_entity.type
_entity.pdbx_description
1 polymer ?
#
loop_
_entity_poly.entity_id
_entity_poly.type
_entity_poly.pdbx_seq_one_letter_code
_entity_poly.pdbx_strand_id
1 'polypeptide(L)'
;MEQEIERLQKKTKQCFVWMWICTGIVFVASIVLLWLLLQQVPDLDKKDRIGGILILPPFLAAGTAVLCYLIFVRGAYKKFNVAFKSHYVLPTIESLGIFEDLNYQHNGGLSYTEVRNSSVVGCGEQRYYETEDLLTGRYRGTGFQYCDVKTQKMVMRGKERRLETIFEGQIMRFDSFDETKSSMGHLQLFEKEFLSDFKGQTAQNKIQTEDEAFNKRFQIYAADPHTAFYILTPKMIEQITHFADTVKDQIAITFTGTVLYVAVYRARSMFDGEVRRPCSEQRAEILKDVEILRQAGEILLQTQR
;
A
#
# COMPACT_ATOMS: atom_id res chain seq x y z
N MET A 1 -8.48 25.62 0.51
CA MET A 1 -8.42 24.16 0.77
C MET A 1 -7.02 23.75 1.23
N GLU A 2 -5.97 24.03 0.44
CA GLU A 2 -4.58 23.75 0.85
C GLU A 2 -4.18 24.38 2.19
N GLN A 3 -4.55 25.65 2.44
CA GLN A 3 -4.30 26.33 3.73
C GLN A 3 -4.91 25.60 4.95
N GLU A 4 -6.02 24.90 4.78
CA GLU A 4 -6.67 24.14 5.86
C GLU A 4 -5.87 22.88 6.20
N ILE A 5 -5.35 22.20 5.18
CA ILE A 5 -4.54 20.99 5.32
C ILE A 5 -3.19 21.34 5.94
N GLU A 6 -2.56 22.43 5.52
CA GLU A 6 -1.34 22.96 6.14
C GLU A 6 -1.56 23.33 7.61
N ARG A 7 -2.72 23.93 7.93
CA ARG A 7 -3.09 24.23 9.33
C ARG A 7 -3.24 22.94 10.15
N LEU A 8 -3.91 21.92 9.62
CA LEU A 8 -4.05 20.61 10.28
C LEU A 8 -2.69 19.93 10.43
N GLN A 9 -1.84 20.01 9.42
CA GLN A 9 -0.47 19.49 9.45
C GLN A 9 0.34 20.17 10.57
N LYS A 10 0.33 21.50 10.63
CA LYS A 10 1.02 22.29 11.66
C LYS A 10 0.52 21.94 13.06
N LYS A 11 -0.80 21.80 13.23
CA LYS A 11 -1.41 21.39 14.49
C LYS A 11 -0.93 19.99 14.91
N THR A 12 -0.92 19.04 13.99
CA THR A 12 -0.44 17.66 14.27
C THR A 12 1.06 17.66 14.61
N LYS A 13 1.89 18.42 13.89
CA LYS A 13 3.31 18.63 14.23
C LYS A 13 3.48 19.17 15.65
N GLN A 14 2.68 20.17 16.04
CA GLN A 14 2.71 20.73 17.39
C GLN A 14 2.32 19.71 18.46
N CYS A 15 1.31 18.87 18.22
CA CYS A 15 0.94 17.79 19.13
C CYS A 15 2.09 16.79 19.32
N PHE A 16 2.82 16.44 18.25
CA PHE A 16 4.02 15.60 18.36
C PHE A 16 5.14 16.27 19.18
N VAL A 17 5.37 17.57 18.99
CA VAL A 17 6.36 18.32 19.77
C VAL A 17 6.00 18.32 21.26
N TRP A 18 4.75 18.63 21.60
CA TRP A 18 4.28 18.59 22.99
C TRP A 18 4.37 17.19 23.61
N MET A 19 4.07 16.14 22.86
CA MET A 19 4.25 14.76 23.30
C MET A 19 5.70 14.50 23.72
N TRP A 20 6.67 14.85 22.88
CA TRP A 20 8.09 14.64 23.20
C TRP A 20 8.59 15.51 24.35
N ILE A 21 8.10 16.75 24.46
CA ILE A 21 8.42 17.62 25.61
C ILE A 21 7.90 16.99 26.90
N CYS A 22 6.63 16.56 26.94
CA CYS A 22 6.04 15.92 28.12
C CYS A 22 6.78 14.63 28.51
N THR A 23 7.07 13.75 27.53
CA THR A 23 7.86 12.53 27.76
C THR A 23 9.26 12.86 28.29
N GLY A 24 9.92 13.88 27.73
CA GLY A 24 11.25 14.31 28.17
C GLY A 24 11.25 14.84 29.62
N ILE A 25 10.26 15.64 29.99
CA ILE A 25 10.10 16.14 31.37
C ILE A 25 9.90 14.98 32.34
N VAL A 26 9.02 14.02 32.03
CA VAL A 26 8.78 12.86 32.89
C VAL A 26 10.03 12.00 33.00
N PHE A 27 10.76 11.79 31.91
CA PHE A 27 12.01 11.03 31.92
C PHE A 27 13.04 11.66 32.85
N VAL A 28 13.33 12.96 32.71
CA VAL A 28 14.28 13.67 33.58
C VAL A 28 13.81 13.68 35.03
N ALA A 29 12.53 13.97 35.28
CA ALA A 29 11.96 13.95 36.63
C ALA A 29 12.06 12.57 37.29
N SER A 30 11.84 11.49 36.53
CA SER A 30 11.94 10.13 37.04
C SER A 30 13.39 9.74 37.39
N ILE A 31 14.39 10.20 36.62
CA ILE A 31 15.81 10.01 36.94
C ILE A 31 16.16 10.72 38.25
N VAL A 32 15.77 11.99 38.38
CA VAL A 32 16.06 12.80 39.58
C VAL A 32 15.39 12.19 40.80
N LEU A 33 14.11 11.84 40.70
CA LEU A 33 13.35 11.22 41.80
C LEU A 33 13.98 9.87 42.21
N LEU A 34 14.31 9.02 41.25
CA LEU A 34 14.93 7.73 41.52
C LEU A 34 16.32 7.90 42.16
N TRP A 35 17.12 8.85 41.69
CA TRP A 35 18.41 9.16 42.28
C TRP A 35 18.29 9.59 43.75
N LEU A 36 17.32 10.45 44.07
CA LEU A 36 17.05 10.88 45.44
C LEU A 36 16.58 9.71 46.33
N LEU A 37 15.69 8.84 45.82
CA LEU A 37 15.22 7.66 46.56
C LEU A 37 16.36 6.66 46.83
N LEU A 38 17.25 6.45 45.86
CA LEU A 38 18.39 5.54 46.01
C LEU A 38 19.43 6.04 47.02
N GLN A 39 19.52 7.35 47.27
CA GLN A 39 20.37 7.89 48.34
C GLN A 39 19.87 7.49 49.74
N GLN A 40 18.58 7.20 49.90
CA GLN A 40 17.98 6.82 51.17
C GLN A 40 18.14 5.33 51.51
N VAL A 41 18.67 4.52 50.58
CA VAL A 41 18.83 3.06 50.75
C VAL A 41 20.32 2.69 50.80
N PRO A 42 20.97 2.77 51.98
CA PRO A 42 22.43 2.65 52.11
C PRO A 42 22.98 1.26 51.74
N ASP A 43 22.21 0.18 51.95
CA ASP A 43 22.65 -1.21 51.77
C ASP A 43 22.45 -1.78 50.36
N LEU A 44 21.95 -0.98 49.40
CA LEU A 44 21.74 -1.44 48.03
C LEU A 44 23.06 -1.52 47.24
N ASP A 45 23.34 -2.66 46.62
CA ASP A 45 24.55 -2.87 45.82
C ASP A 45 24.65 -1.85 44.67
N LYS A 46 25.88 -1.44 44.33
CA LYS A 46 26.14 -0.45 43.28
C LYS A 46 25.61 -0.92 41.92
N LYS A 47 25.64 -2.22 41.64
CA LYS A 47 25.12 -2.79 40.38
C LYS A 47 23.61 -2.64 40.28
N ASP A 48 22.89 -2.90 41.37
CA ASP A 48 21.43 -2.80 41.40
C ASP A 48 20.95 -1.35 41.30
N ARG A 49 21.69 -0.40 41.93
CA ARG A 49 21.46 1.05 41.76
C ARG A 49 21.56 1.49 40.31
N ILE A 50 22.61 1.05 39.61
CA ILE A 50 22.84 1.39 38.20
C ILE A 50 21.77 0.72 37.33
N GLY A 51 21.43 -0.54 37.60
CA GLY A 51 20.37 -1.26 36.88
C GLY A 51 19.01 -0.57 36.96
N GLY A 52 18.61 -0.12 38.15
CA GLY A 52 17.35 0.60 38.35
C GLY A 52 17.27 1.90 37.54
N ILE A 53 18.34 2.69 37.51
CA ILE A 53 18.40 3.95 36.75
C ILE A 53 18.39 3.72 35.24
N LEU A 54 18.97 2.61 34.77
CA LEU A 54 18.98 2.27 33.34
C LEU A 54 17.64 1.72 32.84
N ILE A 55 16.83 1.09 33.69
CA ILE A 55 15.63 0.37 33.27
C ILE A 55 14.34 1.15 33.57
N LEU A 56 14.19 1.69 34.78
CA LEU A 56 12.93 2.25 35.25
C LEU A 56 12.54 3.56 34.53
N PRO A 57 13.45 4.55 34.35
CA PRO A 57 13.12 5.79 33.64
C PRO A 57 12.74 5.57 32.16
N PRO A 58 13.45 4.77 31.35
CA PRO A 58 13.01 4.50 29.98
C PRO A 58 11.66 3.80 29.90
N PHE A 59 11.37 2.87 30.83
CA PHE A 59 10.08 2.19 30.88
C PHE A 59 8.93 3.18 31.17
N LEU A 60 9.10 4.08 32.14
CA LEU A 60 8.13 5.14 32.44
C LEU A 60 7.99 6.15 31.29
N ALA A 61 9.09 6.51 30.63
CA ALA A 61 9.08 7.37 29.45
C ALA A 61 8.31 6.72 28.28
N ALA A 62 8.50 5.43 28.04
CA ALA A 62 7.74 4.70 27.03
C ALA A 62 6.23 4.72 27.34
N GLY A 63 5.84 4.44 28.59
CA GLY A 63 4.44 4.50 29.03
C GLY A 63 3.82 5.89 28.85
N THR A 64 4.54 6.95 29.23
CA THR A 64 4.06 8.33 29.06
C THR A 64 4.01 8.79 27.61
N ALA A 65 4.95 8.35 26.76
CA ALA A 65 4.90 8.60 25.32
C ALA A 65 3.64 7.99 24.69
N VAL A 66 3.32 6.73 25.03
CA VAL A 66 2.10 6.06 24.56
C VAL A 66 0.85 6.82 25.03
N LEU A 67 0.79 7.20 26.31
CA LEU A 67 -0.35 7.94 26.85
C LEU A 67 -0.52 9.32 26.17
N CYS A 68 0.57 10.07 26.01
CA CYS A 68 0.55 11.37 25.35
C CYS A 68 0.17 11.25 23.87
N TYR A 69 0.63 10.20 23.18
CA TYR A 69 0.22 9.92 21.81
C TYR A 69 -1.29 9.71 21.71
N LEU A 70 -1.87 8.88 22.61
CA LEU A 70 -3.31 8.59 22.61
C LEU A 70 -4.17 9.83 22.87
N ILE A 71 -3.74 10.72 23.76
CA ILE A 71 -4.49 11.92 24.16
C ILE A 71 -4.33 13.05 23.13
N PHE A 72 -3.09 13.40 22.78
CA PHE A 72 -2.80 14.62 22.01
C PHE A 72 -2.65 14.37 20.52
N VAL A 73 -1.99 13.28 20.13
CA VAL A 73 -1.54 13.08 18.75
C VAL A 73 -2.58 12.33 17.93
N ARG A 74 -3.13 11.24 18.45
CA ARG A 74 -4.01 10.32 17.71
C ARG A 74 -5.18 11.04 17.04
N GLY A 75 -5.86 11.92 17.76
CA GLY A 75 -6.99 12.69 17.24
C GLY A 75 -6.59 13.70 16.16
N ALA A 76 -5.49 14.42 16.36
CA ALA A 76 -4.97 15.38 15.39
C ALA A 76 -4.48 14.68 14.11
N TYR A 77 -3.72 13.60 14.28
CA TYR A 77 -3.23 12.75 13.20
C TYR A 77 -4.37 12.19 12.35
N LYS A 78 -5.40 11.60 12.98
CA LYS A 78 -6.56 11.05 12.26
C LYS A 78 -7.26 12.13 11.43
N LYS A 79 -7.46 13.33 11.99
CA LYS A 79 -8.08 14.45 11.26
C LYS A 79 -7.24 14.91 10.08
N PHE A 80 -5.93 15.03 10.27
CA PHE A 80 -5.01 15.35 9.17
C PHE A 80 -5.05 14.27 8.09
N ASN A 81 -4.95 12.99 8.45
CA ASN A 81 -4.91 11.89 7.50
C ASN A 81 -6.16 11.86 6.62
N VAL A 82 -7.35 11.95 7.23
CA VAL A 82 -8.61 12.01 6.47
C VAL A 82 -8.63 13.23 5.53
N ALA A 83 -8.29 14.42 6.04
CA ALA A 83 -8.28 15.64 5.23
C ALA A 83 -7.23 15.61 4.11
N PHE A 84 -6.07 14.99 4.34
CA PHE A 84 -5.04 14.80 3.32
C PHE A 84 -5.59 13.95 2.16
N LYS A 85 -6.18 12.79 2.48
CA LYS A 85 -6.73 11.87 1.48
C LYS A 85 -7.90 12.51 0.70
N SER A 86 -8.86 13.12 1.39
CA SER A 86 -10.06 13.65 0.74
C SER A 86 -9.92 15.06 0.16
N HIS A 87 -9.15 15.97 0.79
CA HIS A 87 -9.06 17.38 0.38
C HIS A 87 -7.74 17.75 -0.29
N TYR A 88 -6.72 16.87 -0.28
CA TYR A 88 -5.48 17.08 -1.02
C TYR A 88 -5.33 16.14 -2.20
N VAL A 89 -5.35 14.83 -1.94
CA VAL A 89 -5.09 13.81 -2.96
C VAL A 89 -6.19 13.85 -4.03
N LEU A 90 -7.46 13.70 -3.63
CA LEU A 90 -8.56 13.67 -4.59
C LEU A 90 -8.64 14.93 -5.49
N PRO A 91 -8.61 16.18 -4.95
CA PRO A 91 -8.57 17.37 -5.80
C PRO A 91 -7.32 17.48 -6.68
N THR A 92 -6.17 16.94 -6.23
CA THR A 92 -4.96 16.89 -7.07
C THR A 92 -5.20 16.01 -8.29
N ILE A 93 -5.83 14.84 -8.11
CA ILE A 93 -6.18 13.93 -9.21
C ILE A 93 -7.21 14.59 -10.13
N GLU A 94 -8.27 15.19 -9.57
CA GLU A 94 -9.32 15.90 -10.34
C GLU A 94 -8.74 17.04 -11.19
N SER A 95 -7.77 17.78 -10.65
CA SER A 95 -7.16 18.93 -11.34
C SER A 95 -6.44 18.57 -12.64
N LEU A 96 -6.09 17.29 -12.83
CA LEU A 96 -5.44 16.81 -14.05
C LEU A 96 -6.43 16.64 -15.21
N GLY A 97 -7.73 16.50 -14.93
CA GLY A 97 -8.77 16.35 -15.95
C GLY A 97 -8.67 15.07 -16.78
N ILE A 98 -7.91 14.07 -16.32
CA ILE A 98 -7.70 12.79 -17.03
C ILE A 98 -8.71 11.70 -16.63
N PHE A 99 -9.30 11.81 -15.44
CA PHE A 99 -10.28 10.87 -14.92
C PHE A 99 -11.61 11.58 -14.65
N GLU A 100 -12.69 10.84 -14.78
CA GLU A 100 -14.06 11.31 -14.62
C GLU A 100 -14.73 10.59 -13.44
N ASP A 101 -15.76 11.22 -12.84
CA ASP A 101 -16.60 10.65 -11.76
C ASP A 101 -15.81 10.05 -10.60
N LEU A 102 -14.75 10.76 -10.20
CA LEU A 102 -13.89 10.33 -9.10
C LEU A 102 -14.66 10.31 -7.78
N ASN A 103 -14.52 9.20 -7.05
CA ASN A 103 -15.05 9.04 -5.70
C ASN A 103 -14.06 8.28 -4.83
N TYR A 104 -13.88 8.73 -3.59
CA TYR A 104 -12.93 8.16 -2.65
C TYR A 104 -13.62 7.66 -1.37
N GLN A 105 -13.26 6.46 -0.93
CA GLN A 105 -13.78 5.81 0.26
C GLN A 105 -12.64 5.25 1.11
N HIS A 106 -12.43 5.83 2.30
CA HIS A 106 -11.31 5.46 3.17
C HIS A 106 -11.30 3.99 3.61
N ASN A 107 -12.45 3.44 4.01
CA ASN A 107 -12.56 2.04 4.44
C ASN A 107 -13.11 1.13 3.32
N GLY A 108 -13.13 1.61 2.08
CA GLY A 108 -13.55 0.82 0.93
C GLY A 108 -12.38 0.02 0.37
N GLY A 109 -12.68 -0.96 -0.48
CA GLY A 109 -11.66 -1.73 -1.20
C GLY A 109 -12.26 -2.91 -1.96
N LEU A 110 -11.40 -3.67 -2.64
CA LEU A 110 -11.81 -4.91 -3.31
C LEU A 110 -12.06 -6.02 -2.27
N SER A 111 -13.07 -6.85 -2.50
CA SER A 111 -13.37 -7.95 -1.58
C SER A 111 -12.30 -9.05 -1.62
N TYR A 112 -12.11 -9.78 -0.52
CA TYR A 112 -11.20 -10.94 -0.49
C TYR A 112 -11.50 -11.95 -1.60
N THR A 113 -12.78 -12.24 -1.83
CA THR A 113 -13.23 -13.17 -2.87
C THR A 113 -12.89 -12.68 -4.27
N GLU A 114 -13.03 -11.38 -4.51
CA GLU A 114 -12.70 -10.75 -5.79
C GLU A 114 -11.19 -10.79 -6.07
N VAL A 115 -10.36 -10.37 -5.11
CA VAL A 115 -8.90 -10.43 -5.26
C VAL A 115 -8.44 -11.88 -5.42
N ARG A 116 -8.97 -12.81 -4.63
CA ARG A 116 -8.66 -14.25 -4.76
C ARG A 116 -9.04 -14.80 -6.14
N ASN A 117 -10.22 -14.46 -6.65
CA ASN A 117 -10.68 -14.96 -7.94
C ASN A 117 -9.94 -14.31 -9.11
N SER A 118 -9.49 -13.07 -8.96
CA SER A 118 -8.67 -12.38 -9.96
C SER A 118 -7.33 -13.08 -10.20
N SER A 119 -6.81 -13.81 -9.20
CA SER A 119 -5.49 -14.46 -9.22
C SER A 119 -4.35 -13.51 -9.67
N VAL A 120 -4.47 -12.21 -9.38
CA VAL A 120 -3.43 -11.20 -9.65
C VAL A 120 -2.36 -11.18 -8.55
N VAL A 121 -2.73 -11.60 -7.34
CA VAL A 121 -1.84 -11.78 -6.19
C VAL A 121 -2.22 -13.06 -5.46
N GLY A 122 -1.26 -13.67 -4.77
CA GLY A 122 -1.54 -14.82 -3.90
C GLY A 122 -2.38 -14.39 -2.71
N CYS A 123 -3.54 -15.02 -2.51
CA CYS A 123 -4.39 -14.78 -1.33
C CYS A 123 -4.16 -15.82 -0.22
N GLY A 124 -3.94 -15.33 1.00
CA GLY A 124 -3.82 -16.12 2.22
C GLY A 124 -5.17 -16.42 2.87
N GLU A 125 -5.27 -16.32 4.19
CA GLU A 125 -6.52 -16.57 4.90
C GLU A 125 -7.38 -15.30 4.96
N GLN A 126 -8.69 -15.41 4.69
CA GLN A 126 -9.62 -14.26 4.67
C GLN A 126 -9.60 -13.41 5.96
N ARG A 127 -9.36 -14.02 7.11
CA ARG A 127 -9.29 -13.30 8.41
C ARG A 127 -8.08 -12.37 8.55
N TYR A 128 -7.08 -12.51 7.68
CA TYR A 128 -5.88 -11.68 7.62
C TYR A 128 -5.79 -10.91 6.29
N TYR A 129 -6.94 -10.63 5.70
CA TYR A 129 -7.09 -9.79 4.53
C TYR A 129 -7.50 -8.39 4.97
N GLU A 130 -6.76 -7.40 4.51
CA GLU A 130 -7.02 -5.98 4.77
C GLU A 130 -7.07 -5.24 3.44
N THR A 131 -7.98 -4.28 3.32
CA THR A 131 -8.06 -3.38 2.18
C THR A 131 -8.55 -2.02 2.64
N GLU A 132 -8.00 -0.96 2.05
CA GLU A 132 -8.37 0.42 2.35
C GLU A 132 -8.15 1.33 1.13
N ASP A 133 -8.57 2.59 1.28
CA ASP A 133 -8.31 3.66 0.32
C ASP A 133 -8.82 3.38 -1.11
N LEU A 134 -10.09 3.01 -1.21
CA LEU A 134 -10.75 2.82 -2.51
C LEU A 134 -10.97 4.15 -3.22
N LEU A 135 -10.29 4.32 -4.35
CA LEU A 135 -10.56 5.32 -5.37
C LEU A 135 -11.30 4.67 -6.54
N THR A 136 -12.43 5.22 -6.93
CA THR A 136 -13.19 4.79 -8.11
C THR A 136 -13.34 5.94 -9.09
N GLY A 137 -13.48 5.63 -10.37
CA GLY A 137 -13.80 6.63 -11.39
C GLY A 137 -13.87 6.02 -12.78
N ARG A 138 -13.77 6.87 -13.80
CA ARG A 138 -13.69 6.47 -15.21
C ARG A 138 -12.44 7.05 -15.87
N TYR A 139 -11.83 6.26 -16.74
CA TYR A 139 -10.71 6.66 -17.59
C TYR A 139 -11.08 6.38 -19.05
N ARG A 140 -11.28 7.44 -19.84
CA ARG A 140 -11.66 7.33 -21.27
C ARG A 140 -12.85 6.39 -21.50
N GLY A 141 -13.87 6.51 -20.66
CA GLY A 141 -15.04 5.63 -20.65
C GLY A 141 -14.90 4.46 -19.68
N THR A 142 -13.74 3.79 -19.60
CA THR A 142 -13.46 2.58 -18.78
C THR A 142 -13.59 2.84 -17.28
N GLY A 143 -14.42 2.07 -16.58
CA GLY A 143 -14.56 2.16 -15.12
C GLY A 143 -13.32 1.58 -14.45
N PHE A 144 -12.83 2.24 -13.40
CA PHE A 144 -11.69 1.76 -12.65
C PHE A 144 -11.93 1.81 -11.14
N GLN A 145 -11.19 0.94 -10.45
CA GLN A 145 -11.03 0.94 -9.00
C GLN A 145 -9.53 0.84 -8.70
N TYR A 146 -9.07 1.57 -7.69
CA TYR A 146 -7.73 1.51 -7.12
C TYR A 146 -7.88 1.40 -5.61
N CYS A 147 -7.19 0.46 -4.98
CA CYS A 147 -7.16 0.37 -3.51
C CYS A 147 -5.88 -0.28 -3.02
N ASP A 148 -5.57 -0.06 -1.75
CA ASP A 148 -4.50 -0.75 -1.05
C ASP A 148 -5.02 -2.09 -0.54
N VAL A 149 -4.20 -3.14 -0.68
CA VAL A 149 -4.53 -4.52 -0.32
C VAL A 149 -3.34 -5.17 0.39
N LYS A 150 -3.65 -5.83 1.50
CA LYS A 150 -2.71 -6.66 2.25
C LYS A 150 -3.31 -8.04 2.49
N THR A 151 -2.54 -9.07 2.18
CA THR A 151 -2.94 -10.46 2.38
C THR A 151 -1.84 -11.26 3.04
N GLN A 152 -2.21 -12.04 4.05
CA GLN A 152 -1.26 -12.75 4.89
C GLN A 152 -1.74 -14.19 5.15
N LYS A 153 -0.79 -15.07 5.48
CA LYS A 153 -1.05 -16.44 5.93
C LYS A 153 -0.40 -16.69 7.27
N MET A 154 -1.02 -17.55 8.07
CA MET A 154 -0.36 -18.10 9.25
C MET A 154 0.64 -19.19 8.82
N VAL A 155 1.89 -19.03 9.20
CA VAL A 155 2.94 -20.06 9.02
C VAL A 155 3.41 -20.58 10.37
N MET A 156 3.67 -21.90 10.41
CA MET A 156 4.30 -22.55 11.55
C MET A 156 5.81 -22.63 11.30
N ARG A 157 6.62 -22.03 12.18
CA ARG A 157 8.08 -22.23 12.20
C ARG A 157 8.46 -22.88 13.52
N GLY A 158 8.66 -24.20 13.49
CA GLY A 158 8.84 -24.99 14.71
C GLY A 158 7.58 -24.95 15.59
N LYS A 159 7.68 -24.35 16.78
CA LYS A 159 6.57 -24.19 17.73
C LYS A 159 5.88 -22.81 17.65
N GLU A 160 6.43 -21.87 16.89
CA GLU A 160 5.90 -20.51 16.81
C GLU A 160 4.96 -20.32 15.63
N ARG A 161 3.87 -19.61 15.90
CA ARG A 161 2.89 -19.13 14.91
C ARG A 161 3.27 -17.72 14.51
N ARG A 162 3.52 -17.49 13.22
CA ARG A 162 3.84 -16.17 12.68
C ARG A 162 2.95 -15.84 11.49
N LEU A 163 2.49 -14.60 11.42
CA LEU A 163 1.87 -14.06 10.21
C LEU A 163 2.96 -13.70 9.21
N GLU A 164 2.83 -14.22 8.00
CA GLU A 164 3.70 -13.92 6.87
C GLU A 164 2.90 -13.20 5.80
N THR A 165 3.35 -12.01 5.41
CA THR A 165 2.75 -11.22 4.34
C THR A 165 3.03 -11.89 3.00
N ILE A 166 1.96 -12.15 2.23
CA ILE A 166 2.03 -12.70 0.88
C ILE A 166 2.01 -11.58 -0.15
N PHE A 167 1.24 -10.52 0.10
CA PHE A 167 1.23 -9.32 -0.72
C PHE A 167 0.83 -8.11 0.12
N GLU A 168 1.46 -6.97 -0.15
CA GLU A 168 1.16 -5.67 0.43
C GLU A 168 1.44 -4.61 -0.64
N GLY A 169 0.39 -3.98 -1.14
CA GLY A 169 0.50 -2.96 -2.17
C GLY A 169 -0.82 -2.61 -2.83
N GLN A 170 -0.74 -1.99 -4.01
CA GLN A 170 -1.89 -1.44 -4.71
C GLN A 170 -2.46 -2.47 -5.67
N ILE A 171 -3.79 -2.55 -5.76
CA ILE A 171 -4.50 -3.26 -6.83
C ILE A 171 -5.37 -2.27 -7.60
N MET A 172 -5.27 -2.34 -8.92
CA MET A 172 -6.06 -1.57 -9.87
C MET A 172 -6.91 -2.53 -10.67
N ARG A 173 -8.20 -2.24 -10.78
CA ARG A 173 -9.18 -3.02 -11.52
C ARG A 173 -9.82 -2.14 -12.58
N PHE A 174 -9.88 -2.62 -13.80
CA PHE A 174 -10.48 -1.91 -14.92
C PHE A 174 -11.51 -2.80 -15.63
N ASP A 175 -12.70 -2.24 -15.84
CA ASP A 175 -13.81 -2.94 -16.50
C ASP A 175 -13.93 -2.50 -17.96
N SER A 176 -13.79 -3.46 -18.88
CA SER A 176 -14.12 -3.23 -20.28
C SER A 176 -15.63 -3.08 -20.46
N PHE A 177 -16.04 -2.10 -21.27
CA PHE A 177 -17.44 -1.88 -21.66
C PHE A 177 -17.94 -2.84 -22.75
N ASP A 178 -17.03 -3.55 -23.41
CA ASP A 178 -17.36 -4.39 -24.55
C ASP A 178 -17.51 -5.86 -24.14
N GLU A 179 -18.74 -6.26 -23.82
CA GLU A 179 -19.10 -7.65 -23.48
C GLU A 179 -18.90 -8.62 -24.65
N THR A 180 -18.82 -8.13 -25.90
CA THR A 180 -18.57 -8.99 -27.07
C THR A 180 -17.13 -9.52 -27.10
N LYS A 181 -16.22 -8.89 -26.35
CA LYS A 181 -14.83 -9.33 -26.15
C LYS A 181 -14.63 -10.20 -24.90
N SER A 182 -15.71 -10.72 -24.32
CA SER A 182 -15.70 -11.67 -23.17
C SER A 182 -14.86 -12.95 -23.41
N SER A 183 -14.41 -13.19 -24.64
CA SER A 183 -13.51 -14.29 -25.00
C SER A 183 -12.03 -14.10 -24.64
N MET A 184 -11.63 -12.99 -23.99
CA MET A 184 -10.23 -12.72 -23.61
C MET A 184 -9.61 -13.74 -22.61
N GLY A 185 -10.35 -14.76 -22.18
CA GLY A 185 -9.79 -15.88 -21.41
C GLY A 185 -9.18 -15.44 -20.08
N HIS A 186 -8.35 -16.31 -19.50
CA HIS A 186 -7.61 -16.02 -18.28
C HIS A 186 -6.12 -16.02 -18.61
N LEU A 187 -5.49 -14.84 -18.55
CA LEU A 187 -4.07 -14.61 -18.83
C LEU A 187 -3.43 -13.90 -17.65
N GLN A 188 -2.31 -14.42 -17.18
CA GLN A 188 -1.57 -13.90 -16.04
C GLN A 188 -0.13 -13.61 -16.45
N LEU A 189 0.36 -12.43 -16.07
CA LEU A 189 1.73 -12.00 -16.23
C LEU A 189 2.27 -11.56 -14.88
N PHE A 190 3.38 -12.16 -14.46
CA PHE A 190 4.03 -11.84 -13.21
C PHE A 190 5.48 -11.51 -13.48
N GLU A 191 6.01 -10.40 -12.93
CA GLU A 191 7.45 -10.26 -12.89
C GLU A 191 8.06 -11.44 -12.11
N LYS A 192 9.20 -11.98 -12.57
CA LYS A 192 9.81 -13.15 -11.93
C LYS A 192 10.18 -12.92 -10.47
N GLU A 193 10.50 -11.68 -10.13
CA GLU A 193 10.87 -11.26 -8.78
C GLU A 193 9.65 -10.92 -7.92
N PHE A 194 8.43 -10.98 -8.48
CA PHE A 194 7.21 -10.60 -7.77
C PHE A 194 7.05 -11.39 -6.46
N LEU A 195 7.06 -10.67 -5.35
CA LEU A 195 7.15 -11.19 -3.97
C LEU A 195 5.82 -11.77 -3.46
N SER A 196 5.00 -12.35 -4.34
CA SER A 196 3.76 -13.02 -3.97
C SER A 196 3.82 -14.53 -4.20
N ASP A 197 3.33 -15.28 -3.22
CA ASP A 197 3.30 -16.75 -3.26
C ASP A 197 2.07 -17.23 -4.07
N PHE A 198 2.27 -17.45 -5.37
CA PHE A 198 1.23 -17.91 -6.30
C PHE A 198 0.99 -19.42 -6.30
N LYS A 199 1.45 -20.17 -5.27
CA LYS A 199 1.30 -21.64 -5.25
C LYS A 199 -0.15 -22.09 -5.52
N GLY A 200 -0.33 -22.76 -6.66
CA GLY A 200 -1.61 -23.32 -7.10
C GLY A 200 -2.61 -22.29 -7.65
N GLN A 201 -2.19 -21.06 -7.93
CA GLN A 201 -3.04 -19.97 -8.43
C GLN A 201 -2.66 -19.51 -9.85
N THR A 202 -1.71 -20.19 -10.49
CA THR A 202 -1.34 -19.95 -11.90
C THR A 202 -2.20 -20.79 -12.84
N ALA A 203 -2.52 -20.24 -14.00
CA ALA A 203 -3.17 -20.97 -15.08
C ALA A 203 -2.28 -22.13 -15.59
N GLN A 204 -2.92 -23.09 -16.26
CA GLN A 204 -2.32 -24.40 -16.55
C GLN A 204 -1.16 -24.32 -17.55
N ASN A 205 -1.25 -23.41 -18.52
CA ASN A 205 -0.29 -23.36 -19.62
C ASN A 205 0.72 -22.23 -19.39
N LYS A 206 2.00 -22.58 -19.29
CA LYS A 206 3.08 -21.60 -19.31
C LYS A 206 3.36 -21.18 -20.75
N ILE A 207 3.35 -19.87 -21.01
CA ILE A 207 3.54 -19.30 -22.34
C ILE A 207 4.96 -18.74 -22.46
N GLN A 208 5.54 -18.82 -23.66
CA GLN A 208 6.77 -18.15 -24.05
C GLN A 208 6.49 -17.32 -25.29
N THR A 209 6.87 -16.04 -25.27
CA THR A 209 6.77 -15.15 -26.43
C THR A 209 8.02 -15.25 -27.29
N GLU A 210 8.04 -14.59 -28.46
CA GLU A 210 9.27 -14.49 -29.28
C GLU A 210 10.30 -13.50 -28.70
N ASP A 211 9.89 -12.65 -27.75
CA ASP A 211 10.77 -11.69 -27.09
C ASP A 211 11.49 -12.34 -25.89
N GLU A 212 12.77 -12.66 -26.06
CA GLU A 212 13.60 -13.22 -25.00
C GLU A 212 13.77 -12.30 -23.78
N ALA A 213 13.83 -10.98 -23.99
CA ALA A 213 13.99 -10.03 -22.89
C ALA A 213 12.73 -9.99 -22.04
N PHE A 214 11.56 -10.03 -22.69
CA PHE A 214 10.27 -10.13 -22.01
C PHE A 214 10.15 -11.44 -21.22
N ASN A 215 10.48 -12.58 -21.83
CA ASN A 215 10.47 -13.89 -21.16
C ASN A 215 11.52 -13.97 -20.03
N LYS A 216 12.58 -13.17 -20.06
CA LYS A 216 13.56 -13.06 -18.96
C LYS A 216 12.97 -12.33 -17.76
N ARG A 217 12.18 -11.28 -17.98
CA ARG A 217 11.56 -10.46 -16.92
C ARG A 217 10.26 -11.05 -16.37
N PHE A 218 9.41 -11.58 -17.22
CA PHE A 218 8.06 -12.03 -16.86
C PHE A 218 7.89 -13.55 -16.92
N GLN A 219 6.96 -14.06 -16.12
CA GLN A 219 6.36 -15.38 -16.23
C GLN A 219 4.93 -15.22 -16.71
N ILE A 220 4.56 -15.97 -17.75
CA ILE A 220 3.27 -15.83 -18.41
C ILE A 220 2.53 -17.16 -18.31
N TYR A 221 1.28 -17.10 -17.86
CA TYR A 221 0.41 -18.25 -17.73
C TYR A 221 -0.94 -17.95 -18.37
N ALA A 222 -1.50 -18.91 -19.09
CA ALA A 222 -2.81 -18.76 -19.70
C ALA A 222 -3.67 -20.02 -19.53
N ALA A 223 -4.99 -19.83 -19.48
CA ALA A 223 -5.93 -20.94 -19.56
C ALA A 223 -5.93 -21.58 -20.96
N ASP A 224 -5.76 -20.77 -22.00
CA ASP A 224 -5.64 -21.19 -23.39
C ASP A 224 -4.43 -20.52 -24.06
N PRO A 225 -3.45 -21.28 -24.58
CA PRO A 225 -2.31 -20.71 -25.29
C PRO A 225 -2.67 -19.86 -26.50
N HIS A 226 -3.73 -20.20 -27.24
CA HIS A 226 -4.11 -19.44 -28.44
C HIS A 226 -4.62 -18.05 -28.06
N THR A 227 -5.50 -17.96 -27.06
CA THR A 227 -6.01 -16.69 -26.52
C THR A 227 -4.89 -15.79 -25.99
N ALA A 228 -3.82 -16.37 -25.42
CA ALA A 228 -2.69 -15.60 -24.91
C ALA A 228 -2.01 -14.74 -25.99
N PHE A 229 -1.82 -15.27 -27.20
CA PHE A 229 -1.15 -14.54 -28.29
C PHE A 229 -2.04 -13.48 -28.95
N TYR A 230 -3.36 -13.58 -28.83
CA TYR A 230 -4.27 -12.50 -29.25
C TYR A 230 -4.14 -11.26 -28.35
N ILE A 231 -3.86 -11.47 -27.05
CA ILE A 231 -3.65 -10.37 -26.10
C ILE A 231 -2.20 -9.87 -26.17
N LEU A 232 -1.23 -10.79 -26.17
CA LEU A 232 0.21 -10.51 -26.15
C LEU A 232 0.78 -10.21 -27.54
N THR A 233 0.15 -9.27 -28.24
CA THR A 233 0.71 -8.69 -29.45
C THR A 233 2.06 -8.00 -29.15
N PRO A 234 2.95 -7.82 -30.15
CA PRO A 234 4.23 -7.11 -29.94
C PRO A 234 4.06 -5.73 -29.29
N LYS A 235 3.00 -5.01 -29.67
CA LYS A 235 2.67 -3.71 -29.09
C LYS A 235 2.23 -3.80 -27.63
N MET A 236 1.50 -4.85 -27.24
CA MET A 236 1.13 -5.08 -25.85
C MET A 236 2.37 -5.39 -25.00
N ILE A 237 3.28 -6.22 -25.52
CA ILE A 237 4.55 -6.56 -24.85
C ILE A 237 5.37 -5.29 -24.59
N GLU A 238 5.50 -4.41 -25.59
CA GLU A 238 6.19 -3.13 -25.46
C GLU A 238 5.54 -2.24 -24.38
N GLN A 239 4.20 -2.13 -24.40
CA GLN A 239 3.46 -1.33 -23.42
C GLN A 239 3.60 -1.86 -21.99
N ILE A 240 3.49 -3.17 -21.79
CA ILE A 240 3.68 -3.79 -20.47
C ILE A 240 5.10 -3.56 -19.98
N THR A 241 6.09 -3.66 -20.87
CA THR A 241 7.51 -3.42 -20.53
C THR A 241 7.72 -1.96 -20.11
N HIS A 242 7.19 -1.00 -20.88
CA HIS A 242 7.28 0.42 -20.55
C HIS A 242 6.55 0.77 -19.23
N PHE A 243 5.38 0.17 -19.01
CA PHE A 243 4.64 0.32 -17.75
C PHE A 243 5.49 -0.15 -16.57
N ALA A 244 6.07 -1.34 -16.68
CA ALA A 244 6.91 -1.91 -15.65
C ALA A 244 8.17 -1.06 -15.36
N ASP A 245 8.78 -0.48 -16.40
CA ASP A 245 9.91 0.47 -16.25
C ASP A 245 9.52 1.78 -15.55
N THR A 246 8.28 2.24 -15.75
CA THR A 246 7.75 3.45 -15.10
C THR A 246 7.51 3.22 -13.61
N VAL A 247 6.95 2.06 -13.26
CA VAL A 247 6.62 1.69 -11.88
C VAL A 247 7.90 1.59 -11.03
N LYS A 248 8.92 0.89 -11.52
CA LYS A 248 10.20 0.57 -10.81
C LYS A 248 10.04 -0.29 -9.56
N ASP A 249 8.84 -0.83 -9.35
CA ASP A 249 8.49 -1.83 -8.36
C ASP A 249 7.90 -3.04 -9.10
N GLN A 250 7.71 -4.14 -8.39
CA GLN A 250 7.29 -5.40 -9.01
C GLN A 250 5.81 -5.35 -9.36
N ILE A 251 5.48 -5.77 -10.59
CA ILE A 251 4.11 -5.77 -11.08
C ILE A 251 3.57 -7.18 -11.38
N ALA A 252 2.27 -7.31 -11.24
CA ALA A 252 1.48 -8.45 -11.70
C ALA A 252 0.27 -7.95 -12.48
N ILE A 253 -0.08 -8.63 -13.56
CA ILE A 253 -1.17 -8.27 -14.45
C ILE A 253 -1.98 -9.52 -14.72
N THR A 254 -3.29 -9.47 -14.50
CA THR A 254 -4.19 -10.57 -14.86
C THR A 254 -5.38 -10.06 -15.64
N PHE A 255 -5.61 -10.66 -16.81
CA PHE A 255 -6.84 -10.54 -17.56
C PHE A 255 -7.76 -11.69 -17.17
N THR A 256 -8.97 -11.37 -16.71
CA THR A 256 -10.01 -12.36 -16.40
C THR A 256 -11.30 -11.94 -17.09
N GLY A 257 -11.59 -12.57 -18.24
CA GLY A 257 -12.71 -12.17 -19.08
C GLY A 257 -12.52 -10.72 -19.55
N THR A 258 -13.48 -9.85 -19.25
CA THR A 258 -13.46 -8.42 -19.63
C THR A 258 -12.76 -7.50 -18.64
N VAL A 259 -12.20 -8.05 -17.55
CA VAL A 259 -11.62 -7.26 -16.46
C VAL A 259 -10.10 -7.39 -16.46
N LEU A 260 -9.42 -6.25 -16.40
CA LEU A 260 -7.99 -6.18 -16.15
C LEU A 260 -7.74 -5.89 -14.67
N TYR A 261 -6.89 -6.71 -14.05
CA TYR A 261 -6.31 -6.46 -12.73
C TYR A 261 -4.82 -6.18 -12.88
N VAL A 262 -4.34 -5.13 -12.22
CA VAL A 262 -2.92 -4.79 -12.12
C VAL A 262 -2.58 -4.65 -10.65
N ALA A 263 -1.60 -5.39 -10.17
CA ALA A 263 -1.07 -5.26 -8.83
C ALA A 263 0.36 -4.72 -8.85
N VAL A 264 0.67 -3.82 -7.93
CA VAL A 264 2.01 -3.26 -7.72
C VAL A 264 2.41 -3.57 -6.29
N TYR A 265 3.49 -4.35 -6.11
CA TYR A 265 4.00 -4.68 -4.79
C TYR A 265 4.75 -3.47 -4.22
N ARG A 266 4.07 -2.68 -3.39
CA ARG A 266 4.63 -1.45 -2.82
C ARG A 266 3.84 -0.96 -1.61
N ALA A 267 4.51 -0.89 -0.47
CA ALA A 267 3.88 -0.50 0.80
C ALA A 267 3.40 0.97 0.87
N ARG A 268 3.88 1.84 -0.02
CA ARG A 268 3.56 3.27 -0.04
C ARG A 268 2.53 3.59 -1.14
N SER A 269 1.47 4.28 -0.76
CA SER A 269 0.33 4.67 -1.60
C SER A 269 0.28 6.19 -1.80
N MET A 270 -0.48 6.65 -2.79
CA MET A 270 -0.73 8.09 -3.01
C MET A 270 -1.57 8.71 -1.88
N PHE A 271 -2.24 7.87 -1.10
CA PHE A 271 -3.04 8.27 0.05
C PHE A 271 -2.24 8.36 1.35
N ASP A 272 -0.99 7.91 1.38
CA ASP A 272 -0.14 7.94 2.57
C ASP A 272 0.44 9.34 2.82
N GLY A 273 -0.27 10.13 3.62
CA GLY A 273 0.14 11.48 4.00
C GLY A 273 1.19 11.50 5.09
N GLU A 274 2.38 12.02 4.78
CA GLU A 274 3.41 12.27 5.78
C GLU A 274 3.21 13.62 6.49
N VAL A 275 2.90 13.58 7.79
CA VAL A 275 2.75 14.81 8.60
C VAL A 275 4.04 15.65 8.59
N ARG A 276 5.22 15.04 8.48
CA ARG A 276 6.50 15.75 8.60
C ARG A 276 6.84 16.57 7.35
N ARG A 277 6.52 16.06 6.16
CA ARG A 277 6.85 16.67 4.87
C ARG A 277 5.75 17.62 4.38
N PRO A 278 6.04 18.81 3.84
CA PRO A 278 5.03 19.67 3.23
C PRO A 278 4.17 18.93 2.20
N CYS A 279 2.87 19.27 2.10
CA CYS A 279 1.98 18.63 1.13
C CYS A 279 2.43 18.86 -0.32
N SER A 280 2.94 20.06 -0.62
CA SER A 280 3.48 20.42 -1.95
C SER A 280 4.62 19.50 -2.41
N GLU A 281 5.48 19.06 -1.49
CA GLU A 281 6.57 18.12 -1.80
C GLU A 281 6.05 16.70 -2.06
N GLN A 282 4.92 16.32 -1.45
CA GLN A 282 4.28 15.03 -1.65
C GLN A 282 3.47 14.97 -2.95
N ARG A 283 3.12 16.13 -3.53
CA ARG A 283 2.37 16.22 -4.79
C ARG A 283 3.04 15.48 -5.94
N ALA A 284 4.36 15.60 -6.08
CA ALA A 284 5.09 14.95 -7.17
C ALA A 284 4.94 13.42 -7.12
N GLU A 285 4.89 12.85 -5.92
CA GLU A 285 4.73 11.41 -5.74
C GLU A 285 3.29 10.96 -6.03
N ILE A 286 2.29 11.77 -5.64
CA ILE A 286 0.88 11.54 -6.03
C ILE A 286 0.75 11.53 -7.56
N LEU A 287 1.35 12.51 -8.24
CA LEU A 287 1.33 12.60 -9.71
C LEU A 287 2.00 11.39 -10.36
N LYS A 288 3.08 10.86 -9.78
CA LYS A 288 3.72 9.62 -10.25
C LYS A 288 2.76 8.43 -10.14
N ASP A 289 2.04 8.31 -9.04
CA ASP A 289 1.09 7.20 -8.83
C ASP A 289 -0.14 7.31 -9.73
N VAL A 290 -0.60 8.53 -9.99
CA VAL A 290 -1.65 8.81 -10.97
C VAL A 290 -1.20 8.42 -12.37
N GLU A 291 0.05 8.69 -12.74
CA GLU A 291 0.60 8.27 -14.03
C GLU A 291 0.66 6.73 -14.15
N ILE A 292 1.01 6.01 -13.07
CA ILE A 292 0.94 4.55 -13.03
C ILE A 292 -0.51 4.08 -13.27
N LEU A 293 -1.49 4.65 -12.57
CA LEU A 293 -2.90 4.31 -12.75
C LEU A 293 -3.37 4.58 -14.19
N ARG A 294 -2.96 5.71 -14.77
CA ARG A 294 -3.26 6.05 -16.16
C ARG A 294 -2.68 5.04 -17.14
N GLN A 295 -1.40 4.67 -16.98
CA GLN A 295 -0.74 3.70 -17.85
C GLN A 295 -1.36 2.30 -17.73
N ALA A 296 -1.75 1.88 -16.52
CA ALA A 296 -2.47 0.63 -16.30
C ALA A 296 -3.82 0.62 -17.06
N GLY A 297 -4.54 1.74 -17.09
CA GLY A 297 -5.76 1.87 -17.88
C GLY A 297 -5.52 1.78 -19.40
N GLU A 298 -4.41 2.34 -19.89
CA GLU A 298 -4.05 2.24 -21.32
C GLU A 298 -3.74 0.80 -21.78
N ILE A 299 -3.26 -0.07 -20.87
CA ILE A 299 -3.06 -1.50 -21.16
C ILE A 299 -4.39 -2.16 -21.59
N LEU A 300 -5.48 -1.94 -20.84
CA LEU A 300 -6.79 -2.49 -21.21
C LEU A 300 -7.31 -1.86 -22.50
N LEU A 301 -7.16 -0.54 -22.68
CA LEU A 301 -7.62 0.13 -23.90
C LEU A 301 -6.89 -0.36 -25.16
N GLN A 302 -5.66 -0.87 -25.03
CA GLN A 302 -4.93 -1.45 -26.15
C GLN A 302 -5.47 -2.82 -26.58
N THR A 303 -6.00 -3.66 -25.67
CA THR A 303 -6.65 -4.92 -26.05
C THR A 303 -7.99 -4.70 -26.77
N GLN A 304 -8.56 -3.50 -26.62
CA GLN A 304 -9.83 -3.12 -27.23
C GLN A 304 -9.69 -2.53 -28.64
N ARG A 305 -8.49 -2.19 -29.11
CA ARG A 305 -8.26 -1.68 -30.48
C ARG A 305 -8.01 -2.81 -31.45
#